data_AF-A0A960TSC2-F1
#
_entry.id   AF-A0A960TSC2-F1
#
_cell.length_a   1.000
_cell.length_b   1.000
_cell.length_c   1.000
_cell.angle_alpha   90.00
_cell.angle_beta   90.00
_cell.angle_gamma   90.00
#
_symmetry.space_group_name_H-M   'P 1'
#
loop_
_entity.id
_entity.type
_entity.pdbx_description
1 polymer ?
#
loop_
_entity_poly.entity_id
_entity_poly.type
_entity_poly.pdbx_seq_one_letter_code
_entity_poly.pdbx_strand_id
1 'polypeptide(L)'
;NTADRADLRGLVAYFLAESGTGEREERLLEDDLRAARVLGLDPAAAADPDVLPILTDLRRVSVADRSRDLAERILAAARRSGTLVARKVKQDDFHVLQSLAMPSALVEAAYMTNPDDLALLSTPQGRRTSAAVIRDGVADYAAARRGGAGAGGTGWTTWYSVRNGDNLWELARRHGTTVREILDRNHMDSDRLAVGQTLNLP
;
A
#
# COMPACT_ATOMS: atom_id res chain seq x y z
N ASN A 1 -22.83 2.48 -3.45
CA ASN A 1 -22.82 2.31 -4.91
C ASN A 1 -24.05 1.50 -5.33
N THR A 2 -24.45 1.52 -6.60
CA THR A 2 -25.48 0.61 -7.15
C THR A 2 -24.76 -0.53 -7.88
N ALA A 3 -25.16 -1.77 -7.62
CA ALA A 3 -24.62 -2.93 -8.35
C ALA A 3 -25.64 -3.48 -9.34
N ASP A 4 -25.15 -4.05 -10.45
CA ASP A 4 -25.98 -4.64 -11.51
C ASP A 4 -26.87 -5.81 -11.04
N ARG A 5 -26.53 -6.42 -9.89
CA ARG A 5 -27.33 -7.47 -9.26
C ARG A 5 -27.78 -7.05 -7.86
N ALA A 6 -29.06 -7.23 -7.58
CA ALA A 6 -29.69 -6.86 -6.29
C ALA A 6 -29.27 -7.77 -5.11
N ASP A 7 -28.69 -8.94 -5.38
CA ASP A 7 -28.19 -9.87 -4.36
C ASP A 7 -26.78 -9.49 -3.84
N LEU A 8 -26.09 -8.56 -4.51
CA LEU A 8 -24.76 -8.10 -4.10
C LEU A 8 -24.88 -7.18 -2.89
N ARG A 9 -24.24 -7.56 -1.79
CA ARG A 9 -24.25 -6.81 -0.54
C ARG A 9 -22.92 -6.84 0.19
N GLY A 10 -22.66 -5.82 1.01
CA GLY A 10 -21.51 -5.73 1.88
C GLY A 10 -20.41 -4.77 1.41
N LEU A 11 -19.47 -4.53 2.32
CA LEU A 11 -18.36 -3.62 2.18
C LEU A 11 -17.27 -4.17 1.24
N VAL A 12 -16.80 -3.31 0.34
CA VAL A 12 -15.65 -3.55 -0.54
C VAL A 12 -14.70 -2.37 -0.40
N ALA A 13 -13.42 -2.66 -0.26
CA ALA A 13 -12.37 -1.64 -0.28
C ALA A 13 -11.55 -1.76 -1.56
N TYR A 14 -11.20 -0.63 -2.16
CA TYR A 14 -10.44 -0.53 -3.39
C TYR A 14 -9.14 0.22 -3.14
N PHE A 15 -8.06 -0.22 -3.80
CA PHE A 15 -6.80 0.52 -3.90
C PHE A 15 -6.39 0.63 -5.37
N LEU A 16 -5.46 1.53 -5.69
CA LEU A 16 -5.09 1.85 -7.06
C LEU A 16 -4.53 0.64 -7.81
N ALA A 17 -5.01 0.44 -9.04
CA ALA A 17 -4.40 -0.47 -10.00
C ALA A 17 -3.15 0.11 -10.67
N GLU A 18 -2.13 -0.74 -10.85
CA GLU A 18 -1.07 -0.52 -11.82
C GLU A 18 -1.63 -0.60 -13.24
N SER A 19 -2.45 0.35 -13.67
CA SER A 19 -2.81 0.47 -15.09
C SER A 19 -1.81 1.38 -15.80
N GLY A 20 -0.97 0.73 -16.60
CA GLY A 20 -0.12 1.35 -17.60
C GLY A 20 -0.92 1.93 -18.77
N THR A 21 -0.25 2.84 -19.48
CA THR A 21 -0.64 3.51 -20.74
C THR A 21 -1.72 4.60 -20.62
N GLY A 22 -1.31 5.85 -20.90
CA GLY A 22 -2.21 6.95 -21.28
C GLY A 22 -2.01 8.27 -20.53
N GLU A 23 -1.37 9.24 -21.20
CA GLU A 23 -1.36 10.70 -20.97
C GLU A 23 -1.17 11.15 -19.51
N ARG A 24 0.06 11.03 -18.99
CA ARG A 24 0.32 11.09 -17.54
C ARG A 24 1.73 11.62 -17.22
N GLU A 25 2.09 12.81 -17.67
CA GLU A 25 3.44 13.35 -17.39
C GLU A 25 3.42 14.59 -16.47
N GLU A 26 2.57 15.59 -16.72
CA GLU A 26 2.67 16.87 -15.98
C GLU A 26 2.27 16.82 -14.50
N ARG A 27 1.18 16.12 -14.13
CA ARG A 27 0.73 16.00 -12.72
C ARG A 27 1.53 14.98 -11.92
N LEU A 28 2.12 14.00 -12.60
CA LEU A 28 2.99 13.01 -11.98
C LEU A 28 4.30 13.64 -11.54
N LEU A 29 4.87 14.54 -12.33
CA LEU A 29 6.03 15.35 -11.94
C LEU A 29 5.77 16.18 -10.67
N GLU A 30 4.60 16.82 -10.53
CA GLU A 30 4.27 17.55 -9.29
C GLU A 30 4.16 16.65 -8.07
N ASP A 31 3.49 15.48 -8.21
CA ASP A 31 3.36 14.49 -7.14
C ASP A 31 4.71 13.82 -6.81
N ASP A 32 5.58 13.64 -7.80
CA ASP A 32 6.95 13.11 -7.69
C ASP A 32 7.88 14.11 -7.00
N LEU A 33 7.79 15.40 -7.35
CA LEU A 33 8.51 16.48 -6.68
C LEU A 33 8.03 16.66 -5.23
N ARG A 34 6.72 16.49 -4.98
CA ARG A 34 6.19 16.42 -3.61
C ARG A 34 6.70 15.19 -2.88
N ALA A 35 6.74 14.04 -3.54
CA ALA A 35 7.25 12.81 -2.96
C ALA A 35 8.75 12.93 -2.59
N ALA A 36 9.56 13.55 -3.44
CA ALA A 36 10.98 13.83 -3.18
C ALA A 36 11.18 14.69 -1.92
N ARG A 37 10.37 15.75 -1.76
CA ARG A 37 10.39 16.57 -0.53
C ARG A 37 9.96 15.78 0.71
N VAL A 38 8.94 14.93 0.61
CA VAL A 38 8.47 14.08 1.71
C VAL A 38 9.51 13.04 2.12
N LEU A 39 10.38 12.62 1.20
CA LEU A 39 11.48 11.69 1.47
C LEU A 39 12.74 12.36 2.03
N GLY A 40 12.73 13.69 2.22
CA GLY A 40 13.89 14.43 2.72
C GLY A 40 15.06 14.47 1.73
N LEU A 41 14.81 14.17 0.45
CA LEU A 41 15.81 14.27 -0.60
C LEU A 41 16.01 15.76 -0.92
N ASP A 42 17.27 16.17 -1.03
CA ASP A 42 17.63 17.50 -1.53
C ASP A 42 16.98 17.69 -2.92
N PRO A 43 16.21 18.77 -3.16
CA PRO A 43 15.59 19.04 -4.46
C PRO A 43 16.59 19.02 -5.64
N ALA A 44 17.89 19.21 -5.39
CA ALA A 44 18.93 19.07 -6.41
C ALA A 44 19.18 17.62 -6.85
N ALA A 45 19.03 16.63 -5.96
CA ALA A 45 19.17 15.20 -6.30
C ALA A 45 17.89 14.64 -6.95
N ALA A 46 16.74 15.23 -6.63
CA ALA A 46 15.46 14.94 -7.30
C ALA A 46 15.33 15.56 -8.70
N ALA A 47 16.29 16.41 -9.09
CA ALA A 47 16.37 17.03 -10.41
C ALA A 47 17.18 16.21 -11.42
N ASP A 48 17.82 15.10 -10.98
CA ASP A 48 18.49 14.18 -11.89
C ASP A 48 17.42 13.40 -12.69
N PRO A 49 17.33 13.61 -14.01
CA PRO A 49 16.29 13.02 -14.85
C PRO A 49 16.39 11.48 -14.95
N ASP A 50 17.55 10.89 -14.63
CA ASP A 50 17.73 9.44 -14.67
C ASP A 50 17.35 8.77 -13.33
N VAL A 51 17.42 9.51 -12.22
CA VAL A 51 17.11 9.00 -10.86
C VAL A 51 15.63 9.17 -10.52
N LEU A 52 15.01 10.27 -10.97
CA LEU A 52 13.62 10.59 -10.66
C LEU A 52 12.64 9.47 -11.05
N PRO A 53 12.70 8.87 -12.27
CA PRO A 53 11.81 7.78 -12.65
C PRO A 53 11.91 6.55 -11.72
N ILE A 54 13.14 6.21 -11.30
CA ILE A 54 13.38 5.09 -10.39
C ILE A 54 12.75 5.37 -9.01
N LEU A 55 12.93 6.57 -8.48
CA LEU A 55 12.34 6.98 -7.20
C LEU A 55 10.82 7.05 -7.26
N THR A 56 10.27 7.53 -8.38
CA THR A 56 8.83 7.53 -8.67
C THR A 56 8.27 6.11 -8.68
N ASP A 57 8.94 5.17 -9.36
CA ASP A 57 8.52 3.77 -9.40
C ASP A 57 8.58 3.12 -8.02
N LEU A 58 9.67 3.32 -7.28
CA LEU A 58 9.80 2.83 -5.90
C LEU A 58 8.71 3.41 -4.99
N ARG A 59 8.40 4.70 -5.14
CA ARG A 59 7.33 5.36 -4.38
C ARG A 59 5.97 4.80 -4.76
N ARG A 60 5.69 4.61 -6.05
CA ARG A 60 4.44 4.03 -6.54
C ARG A 60 4.21 2.64 -5.96
N VAL A 61 5.23 1.77 -6.01
CA VAL A 61 5.18 0.44 -5.40
C VAL A 61 4.93 0.54 -3.89
N SER A 62 5.66 1.41 -3.19
CA SER A 62 5.50 1.58 -1.74
C SER A 62 4.12 2.11 -1.37
N VAL A 63 3.57 3.07 -2.11
CA VAL A 63 2.25 3.64 -1.86
C VAL A 63 1.16 2.63 -2.18
N ALA A 64 1.30 1.85 -3.25
CA ALA A 64 0.36 0.79 -3.60
C ALA A 64 0.29 -0.29 -2.51
N ASP A 65 1.45 -0.76 -2.01
CA ASP A 65 1.52 -1.71 -0.90
C ASP A 65 0.85 -1.16 0.37
N ARG A 66 1.19 0.08 0.74
CA ARG A 66 0.56 0.76 1.88
C ARG A 66 -0.94 0.96 1.73
N SER A 67 -1.41 1.21 0.50
CA SER A 67 -2.82 1.39 0.18
C SER A 67 -3.58 0.07 0.28
N ARG A 68 -2.97 -1.04 -0.16
CA ARG A 68 -3.51 -2.40 0.03
C ARG A 68 -3.63 -2.73 1.52
N ASP A 69 -2.56 -2.53 2.31
CA ASP A 69 -2.56 -2.75 3.77
C ASP A 69 -3.66 -1.94 4.48
N LEU A 70 -3.83 -0.66 4.11
CA LEU A 70 -4.93 0.17 4.60
C LEU A 70 -6.30 -0.44 4.26
N ALA A 71 -6.52 -0.81 3.00
CA ALA A 71 -7.78 -1.39 2.54
C ALA A 71 -8.10 -2.74 3.24
N GLU A 72 -7.10 -3.59 3.43
CA GLU A 72 -7.22 -4.88 4.12
C GLU A 72 -7.59 -4.70 5.60
N ARG A 73 -7.00 -3.71 6.28
CA ARG A 73 -7.33 -3.40 7.68
C ARG A 73 -8.75 -2.87 7.85
N ILE A 74 -9.22 -2.03 6.93
CA ILE A 74 -10.63 -1.60 6.91
C ILE A 74 -11.56 -2.80 6.72
N LEU A 75 -11.22 -3.71 5.81
CA LEU A 75 -12.00 -4.93 5.61
C LEU A 75 -11.96 -5.86 6.83
N ALA A 76 -10.81 -5.97 7.50
CA ALA A 76 -10.66 -6.74 8.74
C ALA A 76 -11.49 -6.14 9.89
N ALA A 77 -11.51 -4.82 10.03
CA ALA A 77 -12.38 -4.14 10.98
C ALA A 77 -13.87 -4.42 10.71
N ALA A 78 -14.28 -4.44 9.44
CA ALA A 78 -15.64 -4.81 9.05
C ALA A 78 -15.96 -6.24 9.49
N ARG A 79 -15.07 -7.21 9.22
CA ARG A 79 -15.23 -8.63 9.65
C ARG A 79 -15.39 -8.75 11.16
N ARG A 80 -14.55 -8.07 11.93
CA ARG A 80 -14.60 -8.10 13.40
C ARG A 80 -15.89 -7.49 13.96
N SER A 81 -16.44 -6.47 13.30
CA SER A 81 -17.68 -5.83 13.73
C SER A 81 -18.91 -6.76 13.66
N GLY A 82 -18.88 -7.78 12.78
CA GLY A 82 -19.99 -8.68 12.50
C GLY A 82 -21.26 -8.02 11.93
N THR A 83 -21.29 -6.68 11.83
CA THR A 83 -22.50 -5.93 11.43
C THR A 83 -22.51 -5.63 9.94
N LEU A 84 -21.34 -5.38 9.34
CA LEU A 84 -21.18 -5.22 7.90
C LEU A 84 -20.65 -6.51 7.30
N VAL A 85 -21.31 -6.98 6.24
CA VAL A 85 -20.79 -8.08 5.44
C VAL A 85 -19.51 -7.61 4.77
N ALA A 86 -18.37 -8.15 5.16
CA ALA A 86 -17.09 -7.81 4.54
C ALA A 86 -16.82 -8.73 3.36
N ARG A 87 -16.75 -8.19 2.14
CA ARG A 87 -16.61 -9.02 0.93
C ARG A 87 -15.15 -9.28 0.56
N LYS A 88 -14.47 -8.27 0.02
CA LYS A 88 -13.11 -8.38 -0.52
C LYS A 88 -12.44 -7.02 -0.66
N VAL A 89 -11.12 -7.04 -0.75
CA VAL A 89 -10.35 -5.93 -1.29
C VAL A 89 -10.23 -6.13 -2.80
N LYS A 90 -10.31 -5.04 -3.56
CA LYS A 90 -10.14 -5.00 -5.01
C LYS A 90 -9.09 -3.97 -5.40
N GLN A 91 -8.52 -4.16 -6.58
CA GLN A 91 -7.61 -3.22 -7.20
C GLN A 91 -8.31 -2.67 -8.45
N ASP A 92 -8.34 -1.34 -8.63
CA ASP A 92 -9.04 -0.69 -9.73
C ASP A 92 -8.45 0.69 -10.08
N ASP A 93 -8.75 1.24 -11.26
CA ASP A 93 -8.06 2.41 -11.82
C ASP A 93 -8.68 3.77 -11.47
N PHE A 94 -9.46 3.84 -10.38
CA PHE A 94 -10.14 5.06 -9.93
C PHE A 94 -9.18 6.26 -9.83
N HIS A 95 -9.55 7.35 -10.50
CA HIS A 95 -8.77 8.59 -10.51
C HIS A 95 -8.45 9.11 -9.10
N VAL A 96 -9.41 9.00 -8.17
CA VAL A 96 -9.25 9.46 -6.78
C VAL A 96 -8.20 8.69 -5.96
N LEU A 97 -7.71 7.56 -6.47
CA LEU A 97 -6.70 6.73 -5.80
C LEU A 97 -5.27 6.95 -6.33
N GLN A 98 -5.09 7.85 -7.31
CA GLN A 98 -3.83 8.01 -8.04
C GLN A 98 -2.74 8.81 -7.31
N SER A 99 -2.96 9.22 -6.06
CA SER A 99 -1.99 10.03 -5.31
C SER A 99 -0.74 9.24 -4.94
N LEU A 100 0.44 9.80 -5.21
CA LEU A 100 1.73 9.26 -4.73
C LEU A 100 2.16 9.88 -3.39
N ALA A 101 1.54 11.00 -3.00
CA ALA A 101 1.83 11.67 -1.74
C ALA A 101 1.45 10.84 -0.52
N MET A 102 0.43 9.98 -0.62
CA MET A 102 -0.08 9.21 0.52
C MET A 102 -0.81 7.93 0.09
N PRO A 103 -0.90 6.93 0.97
CA PRO A 103 -1.76 5.76 0.77
C PRO A 103 -3.22 6.19 0.64
N SER A 104 -3.96 5.57 -0.28
CA SER A 104 -5.36 5.89 -0.53
C SER A 104 -6.20 4.63 -0.72
N ALA A 105 -7.45 4.68 -0.24
CA ALA A 105 -8.41 3.60 -0.45
C ALA A 105 -9.81 4.18 -0.65
N LEU A 106 -10.56 3.60 -1.59
CA LEU A 106 -11.98 3.91 -1.79
C LEU A 106 -12.80 2.82 -1.10
N VAL A 107 -13.72 3.21 -0.24
CA VAL A 107 -14.57 2.28 0.52
C VAL A 107 -16.00 2.35 0.00
N GLU A 108 -16.45 1.27 -0.62
CA GLU A 108 -17.87 1.04 -0.85
C GLU A 108 -18.46 0.43 0.42
N ALA A 109 -19.13 1.24 1.23
CA ALA A 109 -19.67 0.78 2.52
C ALA A 109 -20.78 -0.29 2.39
N ALA A 110 -21.62 -0.15 1.36
CA ALA A 110 -22.75 -1.04 1.06
C ALA A 110 -23.33 -0.77 -0.35
N TYR A 111 -24.22 -1.64 -0.82
CA TYR A 111 -24.92 -1.48 -2.09
C TYR A 111 -26.36 -1.00 -1.89
N MET A 112 -26.72 0.15 -2.49
CA MET A 112 -28.07 0.73 -2.37
C MET A 112 -29.14 -0.09 -3.09
N THR A 113 -28.74 -0.97 -4.01
CA THR A 113 -29.62 -1.89 -4.73
C THR A 113 -30.02 -3.12 -3.90
N ASN A 114 -29.31 -3.39 -2.80
CA ASN A 114 -29.65 -4.48 -1.90
C ASN A 114 -30.49 -3.97 -0.74
N PRO A 115 -31.66 -4.56 -0.44
CA PRO A 115 -32.59 -4.04 0.55
C PRO A 115 -32.03 -4.04 1.97
N ASP A 116 -31.22 -5.04 2.34
CA ASP A 116 -30.62 -5.12 3.68
C ASP A 116 -29.54 -4.04 3.88
N ASP A 117 -28.69 -3.85 2.87
CA ASP A 117 -27.67 -2.81 2.87
C ASP A 117 -28.31 -1.41 2.81
N LEU A 118 -29.39 -1.22 2.04
CA LEU A 118 -30.15 0.02 1.99
C LEU A 118 -30.81 0.33 3.34
N ALA A 119 -31.39 -0.68 4.00
CA ALA A 119 -31.94 -0.53 5.34
C ALA A 119 -30.86 -0.09 6.35
N LEU A 120 -29.66 -0.68 6.27
CA LEU A 120 -28.52 -0.24 7.08
C LEU A 120 -28.15 1.23 6.78
N LEU A 121 -27.98 1.60 5.52
CA LEU A 121 -27.56 2.95 5.10
C LEU A 121 -28.60 4.05 5.39
N SER A 122 -29.88 3.70 5.38
CA SER A 122 -30.98 4.65 5.62
C SER A 122 -31.04 5.13 7.08
N THR A 123 -30.56 4.33 8.04
CA THR A 123 -30.58 4.70 9.46
C THR A 123 -29.32 5.47 9.90
N PRO A 124 -29.42 6.44 10.82
CA PRO A 124 -28.25 7.09 11.42
C PRO A 124 -27.32 6.10 12.12
N GLN A 125 -27.89 5.06 12.75
CA GLN A 125 -27.11 4.04 13.45
C GLN A 125 -26.28 3.19 12.48
N GLY A 126 -26.85 2.74 11.36
CA GLY A 126 -26.09 1.98 10.36
C GLY A 126 -24.97 2.81 9.73
N ARG A 127 -25.19 4.11 9.46
CA ARG A 127 -24.11 5.00 9.01
C ARG A 127 -23.01 5.19 10.06
N ARG A 128 -23.36 5.26 11.35
CA ARG A 128 -22.38 5.28 12.45
C ARG A 128 -21.57 3.98 12.51
N THR A 129 -22.19 2.84 12.26
CA THR A 129 -21.48 1.55 12.16
C THR A 129 -20.48 1.56 11.01
N SER A 130 -20.87 2.01 9.81
CA SER A 130 -19.94 2.15 8.68
C SER A 130 -18.78 3.08 9.00
N ALA A 131 -19.05 4.23 9.63
CA ALA A 131 -18.02 5.16 10.05
C ALA A 131 -17.08 4.55 11.11
N ALA A 132 -17.61 3.81 12.08
CA ALA A 132 -16.84 3.14 13.12
C ALA A 132 -15.88 2.10 12.54
N VAL A 133 -16.35 1.29 11.59
CA VAL A 133 -15.52 0.30 10.89
C VAL A 133 -14.36 0.95 10.13
N ILE A 134 -14.63 2.03 9.40
CA ILE A 134 -13.59 2.77 8.67
C ILE A 134 -12.59 3.38 9.66
N ARG A 135 -13.08 4.03 10.72
CA ARG A 135 -12.25 4.61 11.78
C ARG A 135 -11.33 3.56 12.40
N ASP A 136 -11.86 2.40 12.76
CA ASP A 136 -11.10 1.35 13.45
C ASP A 136 -10.04 0.75 12.51
N GLY A 137 -10.36 0.54 11.23
CA GLY A 137 -9.38 0.11 10.23
C GLY A 137 -8.25 1.12 10.00
N VAL A 138 -8.58 2.42 9.94
CA VAL A 138 -7.59 3.51 9.85
C VAL A 138 -6.75 3.60 11.13
N ALA A 139 -7.36 3.41 12.29
CA ALA A 139 -6.66 3.40 13.57
C ALA A 139 -5.67 2.23 13.66
N ASP A 140 -6.07 1.03 13.23
CA ASP A 140 -5.19 -0.15 13.15
C ASP A 140 -4.02 0.09 12.20
N TYR A 141 -4.27 0.72 11.04
CA TYR A 141 -3.25 1.07 10.07
C TYR A 141 -2.23 2.05 10.68
N ALA A 142 -2.74 3.12 11.29
CA ALA A 142 -1.92 4.15 11.89
C ALA A 142 -1.14 3.61 13.11
N ALA A 143 -1.73 2.72 13.91
CA ALA A 143 -1.06 2.07 15.02
C ALA A 143 0.09 1.18 14.54
N ALA A 144 -0.12 0.38 13.49
CA ALA A 144 0.95 -0.42 12.90
C ALA A 144 2.09 0.46 12.33
N ARG A 145 1.76 1.61 11.74
CA ARG A 145 2.77 2.59 11.27
C ARG A 145 3.47 3.31 12.40
N ARG A 146 2.79 3.65 13.51
CA ARG A 146 3.43 4.26 14.69
C ARG A 146 4.32 3.27 15.44
N GLY A 147 3.89 2.01 15.54
CA GLY A 147 4.69 0.91 16.07
C GLY A 147 5.91 0.59 15.20
N GLY A 148 5.86 0.90 13.90
CA GLY A 148 7.02 0.87 13.00
C GLY A 148 7.83 2.17 12.94
N ALA A 149 7.23 3.32 13.28
CA ALA A 149 7.90 4.63 13.25
C ALA A 149 8.74 4.91 14.53
N GLY A 150 8.62 4.06 15.56
CA GLY A 150 9.47 4.07 16.75
C GLY A 150 10.67 3.12 16.67
N ALA A 151 10.88 2.44 15.55
CA ALA A 151 11.98 1.49 15.37
C ALA A 151 12.66 1.73 14.03
N GLY A 152 13.74 2.52 14.05
CA GLY A 152 14.86 2.21 13.17
C GLY A 152 15.31 0.79 13.51
N GLY A 153 15.12 -0.15 12.58
CA GLY A 153 15.56 -1.54 12.70
C GLY A 153 14.51 -2.51 13.21
N THR A 154 14.45 -3.67 12.55
CA THR A 154 13.75 -4.93 12.93
C THR A 154 12.26 -5.06 12.61
N GLY A 155 11.91 -5.01 11.32
CA GLY A 155 10.84 -5.84 10.75
C GLY A 155 11.42 -7.19 10.32
N TRP A 156 10.74 -8.28 10.73
CA TRP A 156 10.95 -9.71 10.44
C TRP A 156 12.23 -10.14 9.69
N THR A 157 13.21 -10.71 10.40
CA THR A 157 14.38 -11.35 9.77
C THR A 157 13.97 -12.64 9.04
N THR A 158 14.11 -12.64 7.71
CA THR A 158 14.01 -13.81 6.85
C THR A 158 15.40 -14.20 6.36
N TRP A 159 15.83 -15.43 6.66
CA TRP A 159 17.06 -16.00 6.12
C TRP A 159 16.80 -16.54 4.71
N TYR A 160 17.54 -16.04 3.71
CA TYR A 160 17.40 -16.40 2.31
C TYR A 160 18.70 -17.00 1.76
N SER A 161 18.64 -18.18 1.13
CA SER A 161 19.82 -18.76 0.46
C SER A 161 19.84 -18.35 -1.01
N VAL A 162 20.90 -17.63 -1.39
CA VAL A 162 21.16 -17.11 -2.75
C VAL A 162 21.14 -18.23 -3.77
N ARG A 163 20.39 -18.03 -4.85
CA ARG A 163 20.27 -18.94 -5.98
C ARG A 163 21.06 -18.41 -7.18
N ASN A 164 21.31 -19.29 -8.14
CA ASN A 164 21.94 -18.90 -9.39
C ASN A 164 21.06 -17.87 -10.13
N GLY A 165 21.64 -16.71 -10.44
CA GLY A 165 20.95 -15.60 -11.12
C GLY A 165 20.45 -14.49 -10.19
N ASP A 166 20.54 -14.66 -8.87
CA ASP A 166 20.12 -13.60 -7.95
C ASP A 166 21.09 -12.42 -7.97
N ASN A 167 20.54 -11.22 -7.78
CA ASN A 167 21.30 -10.01 -7.51
C ASN A 167 20.65 -9.24 -6.35
N LEU A 168 21.46 -8.46 -5.63
CA LEU A 168 21.01 -7.73 -4.44
C LEU A 168 19.89 -6.74 -4.73
N TRP A 169 19.85 -6.18 -5.94
CA TRP A 169 18.82 -5.22 -6.34
C TRP A 169 17.44 -5.88 -6.45
N GLU A 170 17.35 -7.04 -7.09
CA GLU A 170 16.11 -7.81 -7.20
C GLU A 170 15.65 -8.36 -5.84
N LEU A 171 16.59 -8.79 -5.00
CA LEU A 171 16.29 -9.22 -3.63
C LEU A 171 15.78 -8.05 -2.78
N ALA A 172 16.43 -6.89 -2.85
CA ALA A 172 15.99 -5.68 -2.16
C ALA A 172 14.57 -5.30 -2.56
N ARG A 173 14.28 -5.28 -3.87
CA ARG A 173 12.94 -4.98 -4.39
C ARG A 173 11.90 -5.99 -3.94
N ARG A 174 12.21 -7.29 -4.00
CA ARG A 174 11.30 -8.37 -3.60
C ARG A 174 10.96 -8.34 -2.10
N HIS A 175 11.91 -7.94 -1.28
CA HIS A 175 11.80 -7.89 0.17
C HIS A 175 11.50 -6.48 0.71
N GLY A 176 11.18 -5.52 -0.15
CA GLY A 176 10.81 -4.16 0.28
C GLY A 176 11.90 -3.41 1.04
N THR A 177 13.17 -3.66 0.72
CA THR A 177 14.34 -3.07 1.37
C THR A 177 15.30 -2.43 0.36
N THR A 178 16.48 -2.01 0.81
CA THR A 178 17.54 -1.45 -0.05
C THR A 178 18.75 -2.36 -0.09
N VAL A 179 19.54 -2.29 -1.17
CA VAL A 179 20.84 -3.00 -1.28
C VAL A 179 21.72 -2.67 -0.08
N ARG A 180 21.79 -1.39 0.30
CA ARG A 180 22.58 -0.92 1.44
C ARG A 180 22.14 -1.56 2.76
N GLU A 181 20.84 -1.64 3.03
CA GLU A 181 20.32 -2.31 4.22
C GLU A 181 20.63 -3.82 4.23
N ILE A 182 20.59 -4.48 3.06
CA ILE A 182 21.00 -5.89 2.94
C ILE A 182 22.50 -6.03 3.24
N LEU A 183 23.35 -5.18 2.67
CA LEU A 183 24.79 -5.18 2.90
C LEU A 183 25.12 -4.95 4.39
N ASP A 184 24.53 -3.92 4.99
CA ASP A 184 24.73 -3.54 6.38
C ASP A 184 24.30 -4.67 7.35
N ARG A 185 23.16 -5.33 7.08
CA ARG A 185 22.66 -6.47 7.89
C ARG A 185 23.47 -7.75 7.77
N ASN A 186 24.15 -7.93 6.64
CA ASN A 186 24.92 -9.14 6.35
C ASN A 186 26.43 -8.92 6.52
N HIS A 187 26.83 -7.74 7.00
CA HIS A 187 28.23 -7.34 7.15
C HIS A 187 29.02 -7.55 5.85
N MET A 188 28.41 -7.15 4.72
CA MET A 188 28.99 -7.27 3.39
C MET A 188 29.44 -5.92 2.88
N ASP A 189 30.69 -5.82 2.45
CA ASP A 189 31.25 -4.57 1.89
C ASP A 189 31.08 -4.47 0.35
N SER A 190 30.56 -5.52 -0.29
CA SER A 190 30.39 -5.58 -1.75
C SER A 190 29.10 -6.28 -2.14
N ASP A 191 28.60 -5.98 -3.33
CA ASP A 191 27.37 -6.51 -3.91
C ASP A 191 27.50 -7.91 -4.54
N ARG A 192 28.67 -8.54 -4.40
CA ARG A 192 28.94 -9.89 -4.91
C ARG A 192 28.23 -10.95 -4.07
N LEU A 193 27.40 -11.74 -4.73
CA LEU A 193 26.69 -12.87 -4.13
C LEU A 193 27.30 -14.20 -4.56
N ALA A 194 27.50 -15.10 -3.61
CA ALA A 194 27.84 -16.49 -3.90
C ALA A 194 26.60 -17.38 -3.84
N VAL A 195 26.43 -18.27 -4.83
CA VAL A 195 25.32 -19.24 -4.81
C VAL A 195 25.42 -20.12 -3.56
N GLY A 196 24.32 -20.23 -2.82
CA GLY A 196 24.24 -20.92 -1.53
C GLY A 196 24.49 -20.02 -0.31
N GLN A 197 24.96 -18.78 -0.50
CA GLN A 197 25.15 -17.81 0.59
C GLN A 197 23.83 -17.48 1.27
N THR A 198 23.82 -17.44 2.60
CA THR A 198 22.62 -17.08 3.37
C THR A 198 22.63 -15.59 3.69
N LEU A 199 21.54 -14.89 3.35
CA LEU A 199 21.33 -13.47 3.63
C LEU A 199 20.21 -13.27 4.65
N ASN A 200 20.44 -12.37 5.60
CA ASN A 200 19.46 -11.79 6.49
C ASN A 200 18.72 -10.68 5.75
N LEU A 201 17.48 -10.94 5.34
CA LEU A 201 16.59 -9.99 4.69
C LEU A 201 15.48 -9.56 5.68
N PRO A 202 15.01 -8.30 5.63
CA PRO A 202 13.83 -7.83 6.38
C PRO A 202 12.49 -8.41 5.88
#